data_AF-A0A7L4NBV1-F1
#
_entry.id   AF-A0A7L4NBV1-F1
#
_cell.length_a   1.000
_cell.length_b   1.000
_cell.length_c   1.000
_cell.angle_alpha   90.00
_cell.angle_beta   90.00
_cell.angle_gamma   90.00
#
_symmetry.space_group_name_H-M   'P 1'
#
loop_
_entity.id
_entity.type
_entity.pdbx_description
1 polymer ?
#
loop_
_entity_poly.entity_id
_entity_poly.type
_entity_poly.pdbx_seq_one_letter_code
_entity_poly.pdbx_strand_id
1 'polypeptide(L)'
;MADAALVRVRHCGAAIFCRRAPERCPLCGHPLSGAGLSAAPVRLPSPFRHGHRQPRTFLLRPTAGTFLGGYDGNGDLHVGITNSNGVVYNYSAEGVVREAAGWEQCISVPLVQPDVHGLLQHWDELLEEFSMGETWLPHRY
;
A
#
# COMPACT_ATOMS: atom_id res chain seq x y z
N MET A 1 -15.10 -8.95 -2.86
CA MET A 1 -15.46 -7.87 -1.91
C MET A 1 -15.16 -6.55 -2.59
N ALA A 2 -16.09 -5.58 -2.58
CA ALA A 2 -15.84 -4.29 -3.22
C ALA A 2 -14.67 -3.58 -2.53
N ASP A 3 -13.72 -3.07 -3.32
CA ASP A 3 -12.55 -2.35 -2.80
C ASP A 3 -13.01 -1.21 -1.89
N ALA A 4 -12.49 -1.17 -0.67
CA ALA A 4 -12.87 -0.16 0.31
C ALA A 4 -12.37 1.20 -0.21
N ALA A 5 -13.28 2.06 -0.65
CA ALA A 5 -12.90 3.37 -1.17
C ALA A 5 -12.82 4.41 -0.05
N LEU A 6 -11.83 5.28 -0.14
CA LEU A 6 -11.76 6.49 0.67
C LEU A 6 -12.65 7.57 0.04
N VAL A 7 -13.40 8.26 0.89
CA VAL A 7 -14.27 9.38 0.53
C VAL A 7 -13.76 10.62 1.24
N ARG A 8 -13.67 11.72 0.49
CA ARG A 8 -13.38 13.05 1.02
C ARG A 8 -14.66 13.87 1.07
N VAL A 9 -14.97 14.42 2.23
CA VAL A 9 -16.02 15.43 2.43
C VAL A 9 -15.36 16.73 2.88
N ARG A 10 -15.92 17.90 2.53
CA ARG A 10 -15.42 19.20 3.00
C ARG A 10 -16.44 19.87 3.89
N HIS A 11 -16.00 20.36 5.05
CA HIS A 11 -16.82 21.12 5.99
C HIS A 11 -15.91 21.95 6.90
N CYS A 12 -16.36 23.10 7.40
CA CYS A 12 -15.55 23.99 8.25
C CYS A 12 -14.17 24.37 7.64
N GLY A 13 -14.06 24.41 6.31
CA GLY A 13 -12.78 24.64 5.62
C GLY A 13 -11.81 23.44 5.63
N ALA A 14 -12.12 22.36 6.35
CA ALA A 14 -11.30 21.16 6.43
C ALA A 14 -11.74 20.06 5.44
N ALA A 15 -10.81 19.18 5.08
CA ALA A 15 -11.10 17.93 4.38
C ALA A 15 -11.18 16.78 5.38
N ILE A 16 -12.30 16.07 5.37
CA ILE A 16 -12.57 14.90 6.22
C ILE A 16 -12.45 13.66 5.33
N PHE A 17 -11.58 12.73 5.71
CA PHE A 17 -11.35 11.48 4.98
C PHE A 17 -11.96 10.31 5.74
N CYS A 18 -12.78 9.51 5.07
CA CYS A 18 -13.56 8.46 5.70
C CYS A 18 -13.91 7.35 4.72
N ARG A 19 -14.23 6.14 5.20
CA ARG A 19 -14.74 5.06 4.32
C ARG A 19 -16.22 5.25 3.97
N ARG A 20 -16.95 5.90 4.87
CA ARG A 20 -18.35 6.32 4.71
C ARG A 20 -18.46 7.71 5.32
N ALA A 21 -19.11 8.62 4.61
CA ALA A 21 -19.33 9.97 5.11
C ALA A 21 -20.15 9.89 6.43
N PRO A 22 -19.69 10.51 7.52
CA PRO A 22 -20.50 10.59 8.73
C PRO A 22 -21.71 11.50 8.49
N GLU A 23 -22.75 11.38 9.31
CA GLU A 23 -23.90 12.29 9.21
C GLU A 23 -23.57 13.70 9.71
N ARG A 24 -22.64 13.80 10.66
CA ARG A 24 -22.25 15.05 11.34
C ARG A 24 -20.76 15.31 11.18
N CYS A 25 -20.41 16.60 11.11
CA CYS A 25 -19.03 17.05 11.06
C CYS A 25 -18.34 16.74 12.40
N PRO A 26 -17.18 16.05 12.41
CA PRO A 26 -16.44 15.75 13.65
C PRO A 26 -15.83 16.99 14.31
N LEU A 27 -15.76 18.13 13.61
CA LEU A 27 -15.20 19.37 14.14
C LEU A 27 -16.26 20.27 14.80
N CYS A 28 -17.47 20.37 14.23
CA CYS A 28 -18.49 21.30 14.72
C CYS A 28 -19.86 20.66 15.07
N GLY A 29 -20.05 19.37 14.80
CA GLY A 29 -21.29 18.63 15.11
C GLY A 29 -22.49 18.91 14.19
N HIS A 30 -22.39 19.87 13.26
CA HIS A 30 -23.46 20.17 12.30
C HIS A 30 -23.60 19.07 11.23
N PRO A 31 -24.81 18.88 10.65
CA PRO A 31 -25.04 17.91 9.58
C PRO A 31 -24.14 18.17 8.37
N LEU A 32 -23.57 17.10 7.80
CA LEU A 32 -22.82 17.18 6.54
C LEU A 32 -23.74 17.20 5.31
N SER A 33 -25.02 16.86 5.48
CA SER A 33 -26.06 16.97 4.46
C SER A 33 -26.40 18.43 4.17
N GLY A 34 -26.53 18.80 2.89
CA GLY A 34 -27.02 20.11 2.48
C GLY A 34 -25.97 21.21 2.32
N ALA A 35 -24.67 20.90 2.49
CA ALA A 35 -23.57 21.85 2.29
C ALA A 35 -23.30 22.24 0.81
N GLY A 36 -24.19 21.86 -0.12
CA GLY A 36 -24.11 22.15 -1.55
C GLY A 36 -23.12 21.27 -2.33
N LEU A 37 -23.06 21.46 -3.65
CA LEU A 37 -22.23 20.65 -4.55
C LEU A 37 -20.72 20.77 -4.26
N SER A 38 -20.26 21.92 -3.78
CA SER A 38 -18.85 22.14 -3.41
C SER A 38 -18.38 21.31 -2.22
N ALA A 39 -19.32 20.87 -1.38
CA ALA A 39 -19.09 20.00 -0.23
C ALA A 39 -19.52 18.55 -0.49
N ALA A 40 -19.93 18.22 -1.71
CA ALA A 40 -20.36 16.87 -2.07
C ALA A 40 -19.25 15.85 -1.79
N PRO A 41 -19.59 14.65 -1.27
CA PRO A 41 -18.62 13.59 -1.06
C PRO A 41 -17.93 13.19 -2.37
N VAL A 42 -16.59 13.22 -2.38
CA VAL A 42 -15.78 12.80 -3.53
C VAL A 42 -15.11 11.47 -3.20
N ARG A 43 -15.34 10.46 -4.05
CA ARG A 43 -14.59 9.21 -3.97
C ARG A 43 -13.17 9.44 -4.45
N LEU A 44 -12.20 9.10 -3.62
CA LEU A 44 -10.79 9.20 -3.95
C LEU A 44 -10.32 7.92 -4.67
N PRO A 45 -9.34 8.03 -5.59
CA PRO A 45 -8.64 6.86 -6.07
C PRO A 45 -8.01 6.13 -4.87
N SER A 46 -8.03 4.80 -4.90
CA SER A 46 -7.36 4.02 -3.86
C SER A 46 -5.87 4.40 -3.85
N PRO A 47 -5.29 4.74 -2.69
CA PRO A 47 -3.85 4.95 -2.59
C PRO A 47 -3.10 3.61 -2.67
N PHE A 48 -3.82 2.49 -2.53
CA PHE A 48 -3.25 1.16 -2.59
C PHE A 48 -3.18 0.64 -4.01
N ARG A 49 -2.21 -0.24 -4.26
CA ARG A 49 -1.94 -0.87 -5.54
C ARG A 49 -1.85 -2.37 -5.34
N HIS A 50 -2.22 -3.10 -6.39
CA HIS A 50 -1.98 -4.53 -6.47
C HIS A 50 -0.49 -4.75 -6.76
N GLY A 51 0.27 -5.11 -5.72
CA GLY A 51 1.72 -5.25 -5.75
C GLY A 51 2.23 -6.14 -6.87
N HIS A 52 1.57 -7.27 -7.12
CA HIS A 52 1.91 -8.17 -8.24
C HIS A 52 1.71 -7.59 -9.65
N ARG A 53 1.19 -6.36 -9.77
CA ARG A 53 1.10 -5.60 -11.03
C ARG A 53 2.02 -4.38 -11.05
N GLN A 54 2.92 -4.27 -10.08
CA GLN A 54 3.87 -3.18 -9.92
C GLN A 54 5.28 -3.75 -10.09
N PRO A 55 5.93 -3.60 -11.25
CA PRO A 55 7.27 -4.11 -11.45
C PRO A 55 8.31 -3.23 -10.75
N ARG A 56 9.34 -3.82 -10.13
CA ARG A 56 10.53 -3.10 -9.63
C ARG A 56 10.16 -2.03 -8.59
N THR A 57 9.27 -2.38 -7.68
CA THR A 57 8.71 -1.47 -6.68
C THR A 57 8.95 -2.00 -5.28
N PHE A 58 9.17 -1.08 -4.35
CA PHE A 58 9.04 -1.33 -2.92
C PHE A 58 7.56 -1.33 -2.55
N LEU A 59 7.16 -2.37 -1.85
CA LEU A 59 5.80 -2.56 -1.36
C LEU A 59 5.77 -2.52 0.16
N LEU A 60 4.71 -1.93 0.69
CA LEU A 60 4.44 -1.84 2.11
C LEU A 60 2.99 -2.24 2.38
N ARG A 61 2.77 -3.15 3.34
CA ARG A 61 1.44 -3.56 3.81
C ARG A 61 1.43 -3.73 5.32
N PRO A 62 0.27 -3.73 5.99
CA PRO A 62 0.17 -4.22 7.36
C PRO A 62 0.53 -5.70 7.44
N THR A 63 1.13 -6.15 8.54
CA THR A 63 1.36 -7.58 8.80
C THR A 63 0.03 -8.34 8.90
N ALA A 64 -0.97 -7.75 9.55
CA ALA A 64 -2.32 -8.28 9.70
C ALA A 64 -3.40 -7.36 9.12
N GLY A 65 -4.39 -7.96 8.45
CA GLY A 65 -5.49 -7.22 7.84
C GLY A 65 -5.04 -6.31 6.69
N THR A 66 -5.73 -5.18 6.53
CA THR A 66 -5.41 -4.19 5.49
C THR A 66 -5.43 -2.78 6.07
N PHE A 67 -4.80 -1.82 5.37
CA PHE A 67 -4.82 -0.41 5.79
C PHE A 67 -6.25 0.12 5.96
N LEU A 68 -7.17 -0.39 5.14
CA LEU A 68 -8.60 -0.08 5.21
C LEU A 68 -9.42 -1.21 5.84
N GLY A 69 -8.85 -2.06 6.69
CA GLY A 69 -9.57 -3.23 7.18
C GLY A 69 -8.83 -4.00 8.27
N GLY A 70 -8.21 -3.31 9.22
CA GLY A 70 -7.57 -3.98 10.36
C GLY A 70 -6.37 -3.23 10.93
N TYR A 71 -5.79 -2.31 10.16
CA TYR A 71 -4.67 -1.51 10.63
C TYR A 71 -5.14 -0.34 11.52
N ASP A 72 -4.70 -0.33 12.77
CA ASP A 72 -5.01 0.69 13.79
C ASP A 72 -3.94 1.78 13.90
N GLY A 73 -2.83 1.63 13.16
CA GLY A 73 -1.68 2.53 13.23
C GLY A 73 -0.57 2.08 14.19
N ASN A 74 -0.80 1.04 15.00
CA ASN A 74 0.15 0.52 15.97
C ASN A 74 0.67 -0.88 15.60
N GLY A 75 -0.03 -1.61 14.74
CA GLY A 75 0.44 -2.90 14.24
C GLY A 75 1.72 -2.78 13.40
N ASP A 76 2.47 -3.88 13.31
CA ASP A 76 3.67 -3.93 12.49
C ASP A 76 3.35 -3.81 11.00
N LEU A 77 4.33 -3.30 10.26
CA LEU A 77 4.28 -3.24 8.79
C LEU A 77 5.23 -4.27 8.21
N HIS A 78 4.81 -4.85 7.10
CA HIS A 78 5.59 -5.79 6.31
C HIS A 78 5.97 -5.19 4.97
N VAL A 79 7.17 -5.50 4.50
CA VAL A 79 7.75 -4.90 3.30
C VAL A 79 8.23 -5.97 2.33
N GLY A 80 8.19 -5.63 1.04
CA GLY A 80 8.64 -6.52 -0.01
C GLY A 80 9.09 -5.74 -1.23
N ILE A 81 9.85 -6.38 -2.11
CA ILE A 81 10.34 -5.80 -3.35
C ILE A 81 9.89 -6.69 -4.50
N THR A 82 9.32 -6.08 -5.54
CA THR A 82 8.89 -6.82 -6.73
C THR A 82 10.00 -6.97 -7.75
N ASN A 83 10.10 -8.15 -8.35
CA ASN A 83 10.84 -8.30 -9.60
C ASN A 83 10.07 -7.68 -10.79
N SER A 84 10.59 -7.81 -12.00
CA SER A 84 9.97 -7.27 -13.21
C SER A 84 8.61 -7.90 -13.55
N ASN A 85 8.32 -9.10 -13.04
CA ASN A 85 7.09 -9.85 -13.26
C ASN A 85 6.06 -9.70 -12.12
N GLY A 86 6.39 -8.94 -11.07
CA GLY A 86 5.50 -8.75 -9.92
C GLY A 86 5.55 -9.86 -8.87
N VAL A 87 6.51 -10.79 -8.93
CA VAL A 87 6.79 -11.68 -7.79
C VAL A 87 7.41 -10.85 -6.67
N VAL A 88 6.90 -11.00 -5.45
CA VAL A 88 7.33 -10.21 -4.30
C VAL A 88 8.35 -11.01 -3.48
N TYR A 89 9.55 -10.46 -3.36
CA TYR A 89 10.59 -10.94 -2.46
C TYR A 89 10.42 -10.23 -1.13
N ASN A 90 10.26 -10.97 -0.04
CA ASN A 90 10.13 -10.41 1.30
C ASN A 90 10.81 -11.31 2.35
N TYR A 91 11.15 -10.73 3.49
CA TYR A 91 11.87 -11.44 4.56
C TYR A 91 10.92 -11.77 5.71
N SER A 92 10.70 -13.06 5.95
CA SER A 92 9.83 -13.58 7.01
C SER A 92 10.62 -14.46 7.99
N ALA A 93 9.91 -15.07 8.94
CA ALA A 93 10.48 -16.06 9.85
C ALA A 93 11.07 -17.28 9.13
N GLU A 94 10.74 -17.49 7.85
CA GLU A 94 11.27 -18.54 6.97
C GLU A 94 12.45 -18.05 6.11
N GLY A 95 12.96 -16.84 6.34
CA GLY A 95 13.99 -16.22 5.52
C GLY A 95 13.40 -15.42 4.36
N VAL A 96 14.14 -15.28 3.25
CA VAL A 96 13.59 -14.62 2.06
C VAL A 96 12.66 -15.57 1.33
N VAL A 97 11.39 -15.17 1.23
CA VAL A 97 10.34 -15.88 0.52
C VAL A 97 9.93 -15.12 -0.75
N ARG A 98 9.42 -15.87 -1.73
CA ARG A 98 8.89 -15.36 -3.00
C ARG A 98 7.39 -15.61 -3.02
N GLU A 99 6.61 -14.54 -3.06
CA GLU A 99 5.16 -14.62 -3.01
C GLU A 99 4.53 -14.07 -4.30
N ALA A 100 3.53 -14.79 -4.79
CA ALA A 100 2.71 -14.40 -5.94
C ALA A 100 1.28 -13.95 -5.54
N ALA A 101 0.98 -13.94 -4.24
CA ALA A 101 -0.27 -13.48 -3.66
C ALA A 101 -0.01 -12.82 -2.29
N GLY A 102 -1.00 -12.12 -1.76
CA GLY A 102 -0.95 -11.50 -0.41
C GLY A 102 -0.47 -10.04 -0.41
N TRP A 103 -0.16 -9.49 -1.58
CA TRP A 103 0.30 -8.11 -1.77
C TRP A 103 -0.66 -7.27 -2.61
N GLU A 104 -1.96 -7.57 -2.61
CA GLU A 104 -2.97 -6.92 -3.45
C GLU A 104 -3.39 -5.52 -2.97
N GLN A 105 -3.17 -5.21 -1.69
CA GLN A 105 -3.47 -3.90 -1.09
C GLN A 105 -2.23 -3.29 -0.42
N CYS A 106 -1.28 -2.87 -1.26
CA CYS A 106 -0.01 -2.31 -0.80
C CYS A 106 0.11 -0.83 -1.13
N ILE A 107 0.88 -0.09 -0.33
CA ILE A 107 1.51 1.14 -0.80
C ILE A 107 2.67 0.71 -1.72
N SER A 108 2.78 1.34 -2.89
CA SER A 108 3.80 1.03 -3.89
C SER A 108 4.66 2.26 -4.17
N VAL A 109 5.98 2.08 -4.07
CA VAL A 109 6.99 3.10 -4.35
C VAL A 109 7.95 2.55 -5.41
N PRO A 110 7.98 3.10 -6.63
CA PRO A 110 8.93 2.67 -7.66
C PRO A 110 10.37 2.85 -7.19
N LEU A 111 11.19 1.80 -7.30
CA LEU A 111 12.59 1.84 -6.88
C LEU A 111 13.54 2.24 -8.00
N VAL A 112 13.16 1.97 -9.25
CA VAL A 112 14.02 2.22 -10.41
C VAL A 112 13.33 3.19 -11.35
N GLN A 113 14.02 4.28 -11.68
CA GLN A 113 13.54 5.23 -12.67
C GLN A 113 13.68 4.64 -14.09
N PRO A 114 12.78 4.98 -15.04
CA PRO A 114 12.78 4.38 -16.38
C PRO A 114 14.07 4.58 -17.19
N ASP A 115 14.86 5.59 -16.86
CA ASP A 115 16.10 5.97 -17.53
C ASP A 115 17.34 5.20 -17.04
N VAL A 116 17.24 4.44 -15.94
CA VAL A 116 18.34 3.65 -15.36
C VAL A 116 18.42 2.26 -16.02
N HIS A 117 18.61 2.24 -17.34
CA HIS A 117 18.52 1.04 -18.18
C HIS A 117 19.41 -0.12 -17.71
N GLY A 118 20.63 0.16 -17.25
CA GLY A 118 21.54 -0.89 -16.76
C GLY A 118 21.04 -1.62 -15.51
N LEU A 119 20.38 -0.90 -14.60
CA LEU A 119 19.76 -1.53 -13.42
C LEU A 119 18.47 -2.25 -13.83
N LEU A 120 17.70 -1.70 -14.76
CA LEU A 120 16.46 -2.35 -15.25
C LEU A 120 16.76 -3.72 -15.89
N GLN A 121 17.88 -3.85 -16.59
CA GLN A 121 18.29 -5.09 -17.24
C GLN A 121 18.69 -6.18 -16.23
N HIS A 122 19.44 -5.81 -15.19
CA HIS A 122 19.95 -6.76 -14.20
C HIS A 122 19.08 -6.86 -12.95
N TRP A 123 17.95 -6.15 -12.88
CA TRP A 123 17.13 -6.06 -11.66
C TRP A 123 16.75 -7.43 -11.09
N ASP A 124 16.21 -8.30 -11.95
CA ASP A 124 15.73 -9.62 -11.53
C ASP A 124 16.90 -10.51 -11.09
N GLU A 125 18.02 -10.47 -11.81
CA GLU A 125 19.23 -11.25 -11.52
C GLU A 125 19.85 -10.82 -10.18
N LEU A 126 20.02 -9.51 -9.97
CA LEU A 126 20.53 -8.97 -8.72
C LEU A 126 19.59 -9.29 -7.55
N LEU A 127 18.28 -9.11 -7.73
CA LEU A 127 17.32 -9.40 -6.67
C LEU A 127 17.35 -10.88 -6.27
N GLU A 128 17.47 -11.78 -7.26
CA GLU A 128 17.63 -13.21 -7.02
C GLU A 128 18.95 -13.53 -6.31
N GLU A 129 20.08 -12.98 -6.77
CA GLU A 129 21.40 -13.13 -6.13
C GLU A 129 21.36 -12.68 -4.66
N PHE A 130 20.87 -11.46 -4.40
CA PHE A 130 20.75 -10.93 -3.06
C PHE A 130 19.82 -11.77 -2.17
N SER A 131 18.73 -12.32 -2.73
CA SER A 131 17.79 -13.15 -1.97
C SER A 131 18.40 -14.46 -1.46
N MET A 132 19.45 -14.96 -2.10
CA MET A 132 20.15 -16.20 -1.72
C MET A 132 21.33 -15.95 -0.77
N GLY A 133 21.65 -14.69 -0.47
CA GLY A 133 22.77 -14.34 0.40
C GLY A 133 22.56 -14.77 1.86
N GLU A 134 23.64 -15.18 2.53
CA GLU A 134 23.63 -15.61 3.94
C GLU A 134 23.20 -14.51 4.93
N THR A 135 23.13 -13.26 4.48
CA THR A 135 22.61 -12.13 5.27
C THR A 135 21.14 -12.33 5.65
N TRP A 136 20.38 -13.11 4.87
CA TRP A 136 18.93 -13.25 4.99
C TRP A 136 18.48 -14.61 5.51
N LEU A 137 19.30 -15.22 6.38
CA LEU A 137 18.96 -16.50 6.97
C LEU A 137 17.79 -16.35 7.97
N PRO A 138 16.90 -17.34 8.10
CA PRO A 138 15.72 -17.29 8.97
C PRO A 138 16.01 -16.91 10.43
N HIS A 139 17.16 -17.34 10.97
CA HIS A 139 17.54 -17.11 12.36
C HIS A 139 17.91 -15.65 12.70
N ARG A 140 17.87 -14.75 11.71
CA ARG A 140 18.14 -13.31 11.87
C ARG A 140 16.86 -12.46 11.91
N TYR A 141 15.69 -13.11 11.85
CA TYR A 141 14.38 -12.51 12.02
C TYR A 141 14.10 -12.29 13.50
#